data_AF-A0A0G0SZ02-F1
#
_entry.id   AF-A0A0G0SZ02-F1
#
_cell.length_a   1.000
_cell.length_b   1.000
_cell.length_c   1.000
_cell.angle_alpha   90.00
_cell.angle_beta   90.00
_cell.angle_gamma   90.00
#
_symmetry.space_group_name_H-M   'P 1'
#
loop_
_entity.id
_entity.type
_entity.pdbx_description
1 polymer ?
#
loop_
_entity_poly.entity_id
_entity_poly.type
_entity_poly.pdbx_seq_one_letter_code
_entity_poly.pdbx_strand_id
1 'polypeptide(L)'
;VRGPFTLKAQADIIRVHTLRMTGGKTFSEMPRQIPKLDETGKQILDEKGNAVMTANTARDIWITATSLITALNLGIFAYAFAGLTLLFGLFSILTGVIFYTLSRKY
;
A
#
# COMPACT_ATOMS: atom_id res chain seq x y z
N VAL A 1 -6.76 13.36 4.48
CA VAL A 1 -6.50 13.00 3.06
C VAL A 1 -7.39 13.87 2.19
N ARG A 2 -6.90 14.49 1.10
CA ARG A 2 -7.67 15.49 0.31
C ARG A 2 -8.31 14.93 -0.97
N GLY A 3 -8.08 13.66 -1.31
CA GLY A 3 -8.66 13.00 -2.48
C GLY A 3 -7.77 11.90 -3.08
N PRO A 4 -8.20 11.25 -4.17
CA PRO A 4 -7.50 10.09 -4.76
C PRO A 4 -6.08 10.41 -5.24
N PHE A 5 -5.84 11.60 -5.79
CA PHE A 5 -4.50 12.03 -6.20
C PHE A 5 -3.55 12.19 -5.01
N THR A 6 -4.04 12.63 -3.86
CA THR A 6 -3.22 12.75 -2.65
C THR A 6 -2.89 11.39 -2.04
N LEU A 7 -3.80 10.41 -2.13
CA LEU A 7 -3.53 9.03 -1.74
C LEU A 7 -2.42 8.41 -2.61
N LYS A 8 -2.50 8.64 -3.93
CA LYS A 8 -1.47 8.18 -4.86
C LYS A 8 -0.11 8.78 -4.54
N ALA A 9 -0.04 10.10 -4.33
CA ALA A 9 1.21 10.76 -3.98
C ALA A 9 1.82 10.21 -2.67
N GLN A 10 1.00 9.93 -1.65
CA GLN A 10 1.47 9.31 -0.41
C GLN A 10 2.02 7.90 -0.64
N ALA A 11 1.34 7.08 -1.44
CA ALA A 11 1.81 5.74 -1.78
C ALA A 11 3.16 5.77 -2.51
N ASP A 12 3.32 6.71 -3.46
CA ASP A 12 4.57 6.93 -4.19
C ASP A 12 5.70 7.39 -3.24
N ILE A 13 5.42 8.32 -2.32
CA ILE A 13 6.38 8.80 -1.33
C ILE A 13 6.84 7.69 -0.39
N ILE A 14 5.91 6.84 0.08
CA ILE A 14 6.24 5.68 0.92
C ILE A 14 7.18 4.77 0.15
N ARG A 15 6.87 4.44 -1.11
CA ARG A 15 7.72 3.60 -1.94
C ARG A 15 9.14 4.15 -2.09
N VAL A 16 9.27 5.45 -2.34
CA VAL A 16 10.58 6.12 -2.46
C VAL A 16 11.37 6.00 -1.15
N HIS A 17 10.73 6.23 0.00
CA HIS A 17 11.38 6.10 1.30
C HIS A 17 11.77 4.65 1.61
N THR A 18 10.92 3.67 1.28
CA THR A 18 11.20 2.25 1.44
C THR A 18 12.43 1.84 0.64
N LEU A 19 12.51 2.24 -0.64
CA LEU A 19 13.69 1.99 -1.47
C LEU A 19 14.94 2.65 -0.90
N ARG A 20 14.84 3.91 -0.44
CA ARG A 20 15.97 4.62 0.16
C ARG A 20 16.47 3.95 1.45
N MET A 21 15.57 3.47 2.31
CA MET A 21 15.91 2.78 3.56
C MET A 21 16.51 1.39 3.33
N THR A 22 16.19 0.74 2.22
CA THR A 22 16.64 -0.63 1.89
C THR A 22 17.82 -0.65 0.91
N GLY A 23 18.46 0.51 0.69
CA GLY A 23 19.60 0.64 -0.21
C GLY A 23 19.28 0.34 -1.67
N GLY A 24 18.05 0.64 -2.10
CA GLY A 24 17.55 0.40 -3.45
C GLY A 24 17.09 -1.04 -3.70
N LYS A 25 17.20 -1.95 -2.72
CA LYS A 25 16.82 -3.36 -2.87
C LYS A 25 15.33 -3.56 -2.57
N THR A 26 14.66 -4.28 -3.46
CA THR A 26 13.28 -4.72 -3.26
C THR A 26 13.20 -5.90 -2.29
N PHE A 27 12.00 -6.21 -1.80
CA PHE A 27 11.77 -7.31 -0.86
C PHE A 27 12.31 -8.67 -1.34
N SER A 28 12.27 -8.92 -2.65
CA SER A 28 12.74 -10.15 -3.29
C SER A 28 14.26 -10.20 -3.46
N GLU A 29 14.92 -9.05 -3.52
CA GLU A 29 16.37 -8.92 -3.67
C GLU A 29 17.10 -8.98 -2.32
N MET A 30 16.36 -9.00 -1.21
CA MET A 30 16.92 -9.10 0.13
C MET A 30 16.85 -10.55 0.65
N PRO A 31 17.98 -11.09 1.16
CA PRO A 31 18.00 -12.42 1.74
C PRO A 31 17.16 -12.46 3.02
N ARG A 32 16.53 -13.61 3.27
CA ARG A 32 15.68 -13.83 4.45
C ARG A 32 16.49 -13.79 5.76
N GLN A 33 17.74 -14.21 5.69
CA GLN A 33 18.67 -14.20 6.81
C GLN A 33 19.94 -13.44 6.42
N ILE A 34 20.51 -12.73 7.38
CA ILE A 34 21.77 -12.01 7.26
C ILE A 34 22.69 -12.43 8.40
N PRO A 35 24.02 -12.39 8.22
CA PRO A 35 24.95 -12.68 9.30
C PRO A 35 24.74 -11.66 10.43
N LYS A 36 24.67 -12.15 11.67
CA LYS A 36 24.54 -11.31 12.86
C LYS A 36 25.85 -10.55 13.04
N LEU A 37 25.75 -9.23 13.16
CA LEU A 37 26.87 -8.32 13.38
C LEU A 37 26.95 -7.98 14.87
N ASP A 38 28.16 -7.90 15.41
CA ASP A 38 28.46 -7.42 16.76
C ASP A 38 28.44 -5.88 16.82
N GLU A 39 28.55 -5.28 18.01
CA GLU A 39 28.59 -3.82 18.24
C GLU A 39 29.72 -3.12 17.47
N THR A 40 30.74 -3.87 17.05
CA THR A 40 31.88 -3.41 16.24
C THR A 40 31.69 -3.61 14.72
N GLY A 41 30.55 -4.11 14.27
CA GLY A 41 30.25 -4.37 12.86
C GLY A 41 30.93 -5.60 12.27
N LYS A 42 31.47 -6.51 13.10
CA LYS A 42 32.04 -7.80 12.69
C LYS A 42 31.01 -8.92 12.79
N GLN A 43 31.09 -9.89 11.88
CA GLN A 43 30.20 -11.05 11.89
C GLN A 43 30.48 -11.92 13.12
N ILE A 44 29.43 -12.27 13.86
CA ILE A 44 29.52 -13.20 14.99
C ILE A 44 29.64 -14.61 14.42
N LEU A 45 30.71 -15.31 14.76
CA LEU A 45 31.00 -16.67 14.31
C LEU A 45 30.54 -17.67 15.38
N ASP A 46 29.96 -18.80 14.97
CA ASP A 46 29.66 -19.95 15.83
C ASP A 46 30.94 -20.71 16.20
N GLU A 47 30.87 -21.64 17.16
CA GLU A 47 31.98 -22.51 17.61
C GLU A 47 32.69 -23.27 16.47
N LYS A 48 32.04 -23.45 15.31
CA LYS A 48 32.55 -24.07 14.08
C LYS A 48 33.11 -23.07 13.06
N GLY A 49 33.13 -21.78 13.38
CA GLY A 49 33.66 -20.71 12.53
C GLY A 49 32.70 -20.21 11.44
N ASN A 50 31.41 -20.58 11.47
CA ASN A 50 30.41 -20.08 10.52
C ASN A 50 29.69 -18.85 11.07
N ALA A 51 29.29 -17.91 10.20
CA ALA A 51 28.53 -16.75 10.64
C ALA A 51 27.15 -17.15 11.18
N VAL A 52 26.81 -16.68 12.38
CA VAL A 52 25.49 -16.88 12.99
C VAL A 52 24.47 -16.09 12.18
N MET A 53 23.57 -16.80 11.50
CA MET A 53 22.54 -16.18 10.67
C MET A 53 21.37 -15.71 11.53
N THR A 54 20.96 -14.45 11.39
CA THR A 54 19.76 -13.88 12.03
C THR A 54 18.72 -13.47 11.00
N ALA A 55 17.47 -13.31 11.41
CA ALA A 55 16.40 -12.81 10.55
C ALA A 55 16.72 -11.38 10.06
N ASN A 56 16.47 -11.13 8.77
CA ASN A 56 16.68 -9.81 8.18
C ASN A 56 15.50 -8.88 8.49
N THR A 57 15.61 -8.12 9.58
CA THR A 57 14.60 -7.16 10.02
C THR A 57 14.37 -6.02 9.02
N ALA A 58 15.31 -5.74 8.11
CA ALA A 58 15.09 -4.75 7.05
C ALA A 58 14.03 -5.19 6.03
N ARG A 59 13.71 -6.49 5.94
CA ARG A 59 12.59 -6.98 5.12
C ARG A 59 11.22 -6.54 5.67
N ASP A 60 11.12 -6.33 6.98
CA ASP A 60 9.86 -5.93 7.63
C ASP A 60 9.44 -4.52 7.18
N ILE A 61 10.39 -3.65 6.85
CA ILE A 61 10.14 -2.32 6.28
C ILE A 61 9.31 -2.41 5.00
N TRP A 62 9.62 -3.38 4.12
CA TRP A 62 8.86 -3.61 2.90
C TRP A 62 7.47 -4.19 3.17
N ILE A 63 7.32 -5.05 4.18
CA ILE A 63 6.02 -5.61 4.57
C ILE A 63 5.10 -4.47 5.03
N THR A 64 5.57 -3.64 5.96
CA THR A 64 4.82 -2.47 6.46
C THR A 64 4.52 -1.47 5.34
N ALA A 65 5.49 -1.17 4.47
CA ALA A 65 5.28 -0.26 3.35
C ALA A 65 4.22 -0.79 2.38
N THR A 66 4.26 -2.09 2.06
CA THR A 66 3.30 -2.72 1.14
C THR A 66 1.90 -2.72 1.73
N SER A 67 1.74 -2.98 3.03
CA SER A 67 0.43 -2.91 3.67
C SER A 67 -0.15 -1.49 3.61
N LEU A 68 0.67 -0.48 3.90
CA LEU A 68 0.25 0.93 3.88
C LEU A 68 -0.09 1.40 2.47
N ILE A 69 0.74 1.09 1.47
CA ILE A 69 0.47 1.38 0.05
C ILE A 69 -0.82 0.70 -0.41
N THR A 70 -1.05 -0.55 -0.01
CA THR A 70 -2.27 -1.29 -0.36
C THR A 70 -3.50 -0.60 0.24
N ALA A 71 -3.45 -0.19 1.51
CA ALA A 71 -4.54 0.55 2.15
C ALA A 71 -4.83 1.88 1.44
N LEU A 72 -3.80 2.62 1.02
CA LEU A 72 -3.96 3.86 0.26
C LEU A 72 -4.60 3.61 -1.11
N ASN A 73 -4.18 2.56 -1.83
CA ASN A 73 -4.78 2.17 -3.10
C ASN A 73 -6.25 1.75 -2.95
N LEU A 74 -6.58 1.01 -1.90
CA LEU A 74 -7.97 0.69 -1.55
C LEU A 74 -8.80 1.97 -1.31
N GLY A 75 -8.21 2.98 -0.68
CA GLY A 75 -8.84 4.30 -0.55
C GLY A 75 -9.15 4.95 -1.90
N ILE A 76 -8.27 4.82 -2.90
CA ILE A 76 -8.51 5.32 -4.27
C ILE A 76 -9.70 4.58 -4.89
N PHE A 77 -9.75 3.25 -4.75
CA PHE A 77 -10.89 2.46 -5.22
C PHE A 77 -12.19 2.88 -4.54
N ALA A 78 -12.17 3.15 -3.23
CA ALA A 78 -13.35 3.63 -2.51
C ALA A 78 -13.87 4.96 -3.06
N TYR A 79 -12.98 5.90 -3.44
CA TYR A 79 -13.40 7.14 -4.11
C TYR A 79 -14.06 6.87 -5.47
N ALA A 80 -13.51 5.96 -6.27
CA ALA A 80 -14.10 5.60 -7.57
C ALA A 80 -15.49 4.95 -7.39
N PHE A 81 -15.62 4.03 -6.43
CA PHE A 81 -16.90 3.39 -6.09
C PHE A 81 -17.91 4.42 -5.58
N ALA A 82 -17.52 5.36 -4.72
CA ALA A 82 -18.40 6.42 -4.25
C ALA A 82 -18.93 7.29 -5.40
N GLY A 83 -18.05 7.67 -6.34
CA GLY A 83 -18.44 8.41 -7.54
C GLY A 83 -19.44 7.65 -8.41
N LEU A 84 -19.19 6.35 -8.62
CA LEU A 84 -20.09 5.48 -9.39
C LEU A 84 -21.46 5.34 -8.71
N THR A 85 -21.49 5.10 -7.40
CA THR A 85 -22.73 4.98 -6.64
C THR A 85 -23.55 6.27 -6.67
N LEU A 86 -22.90 7.44 -6.55
CA LEU A 86 -23.56 8.73 -6.68
C LEU A 86 -24.16 8.93 -8.08
N LEU A 87 -23.42 8.57 -9.13
CA LEU A 87 -23.89 8.64 -10.51
C LEU A 87 -25.14 7.77 -10.72
N PHE A 88 -25.11 6.51 -10.27
CA PHE A 88 -26.28 5.63 -10.36
C PHE A 88 -27.46 6.12 -9.51
N GLY A 89 -27.19 6.68 -8.33
CA GLY A 89 -28.22 7.32 -7.50
C GLY A 89 -28.91 8.47 -8.23
N LEU A 90 -28.15 9.33 -8.92
CA LEU A 90 -28.69 10.42 -9.71
C LEU A 90 -29.54 9.90 -10.88
N PHE A 91 -29.07 8.89 -11.61
CA PHE A 91 -29.84 8.27 -12.69
C PHE A 91 -31.15 7.66 -12.18
N SER A 92 -31.14 6.99 -11.02
CA SER A 92 -32.33 6.41 -10.39
C SER A 92 -33.36 7.48 -10.02
N ILE A 93 -32.93 8.63 -9.50
CA ILE A 93 -33.82 9.75 -9.20
C ILE A 93 -34.42 10.32 -10.50
N LEU A 94 -33.60 10.53 -11.53
CA LEU A 94 -34.06 11.07 -12.82
C LEU A 94 -35.10 10.15 -13.48
N THR A 95 -34.85 8.84 -13.52
CA THR A 95 -35.82 7.88 -14.07
C THR A 95 -37.10 7.87 -13.25
N GLY A 96 -37.02 7.93 -11.92
CA GLY A 96 -38.17 8.06 -11.04
C GLY A 96 -39.02 9.31 -11.33
N VAL A 97 -38.39 10.47 -11.53
CA VAL A 97 -39.09 11.72 -11.88
C VAL A 97 -39.77 11.63 -13.25
N ILE A 98 -39.11 11.02 -14.23
CA ILE A 98 -39.67 10.81 -15.58
C ILE A 98 -40.93 9.93 -15.49
N PHE A 99 -40.87 8.81 -14.77
CA PHE A 99 -42.04 7.95 -14.59
C PHE A 99 -43.17 8.65 -13.83
N TYR A 100 -42.85 9.41 -12.79
CA TYR A 100 -43.85 10.18 -12.02
C TYR A 100 -44.56 11.22 -12.88
N THR A 101 -43.82 11.97 -13.69
CA THR A 101 -44.41 12.99 -14.58
C THR A 101 -45.27 12.37 -15.69
N LEU A 102 -44.83 11.25 -16.27
CA LEU A 102 -45.60 10.52 -17.29
C LEU A 102 -46.90 9.94 -16.72
N SER A 103 -46.85 9.35 -15.52
CA SER A 103 -48.02 8.79 -14.83
C SER A 103 -49.06 9.83 -14.43
N ARG A 104 -48.70 11.11 -14.32
CA ARG A 104 -49.62 12.18 -13.96
C ARG A 104 -50.27 12.84 -15.19
N LYS A 105 -49.73 12.58 -16.38
CA LYS A 105 -50.20 13.12 -17.65
C LYS A 105 -51.21 12.18 -18.36
N TYR A 106 -51.22 10.91 -17.99
CA TYR A 106 -52.22 9.89 -18.37
C TYR A 106 -53.08 9.55 -17.16
#